data_AF-T1I884-F1
#
_entry.id   AF-T1I884-F1
#
_cell.length_a   1.000
_cell.length_b   1.000
_cell.length_c   1.000
_cell.angle_alpha   90.00
_cell.angle_beta   90.00
_cell.angle_gamma   90.00
#
_symmetry.space_group_name_H-M   'P 1'
#
loop_
_entity.id
_entity.type
_entity.pdbx_description
1 polymer ?
#
loop_
_entity_poly.entity_id
_entity_poly.type
_entity_poly.pdbx_seq_one_letter_code
_entity_poly.pdbx_strand_id
1 'polypeptide(L)'
;MTNIPSVTVLFTIKFFVCMTTCDAINMRHLSERSLGAIVVSKEVFSSSSYYYIIKEGRRKAREAVKHFGPAPGAPRSHTKPYVRSKGRKFERARGRRRSCGYKK
;
A
#
# COMPACT_ATOMS: atom_id res chain seq x y z
N MET A 1 19.44 -36.96 -7.43
CA MET A 1 20.42 -36.39 -6.47
C MET A 1 20.43 -34.88 -6.74
N THR A 2 19.95 -33.97 -5.92
CA THR A 2 19.49 -33.97 -4.53
C THR A 2 18.28 -33.03 -4.43
N ASN A 3 17.25 -33.57 -3.80
CA ASN A 3 16.08 -32.88 -3.28
C ASN A 3 16.56 -31.82 -2.26
N ILE A 4 16.10 -30.58 -2.36
CA ILE A 4 16.18 -29.62 -1.24
C ILE A 4 14.79 -28.99 -1.05
N PRO A 5 13.94 -29.56 -0.16
CA PRO A 5 12.74 -28.91 0.33
C PRO A 5 12.96 -28.53 1.79
N SER A 6 13.39 -27.29 2.08
CA SER A 6 13.44 -26.85 3.49
C SER A 6 13.52 -25.35 3.65
N VAL A 7 12.37 -24.67 3.52
CA VAL A 7 12.05 -23.60 4.47
C VAL A 7 10.62 -23.82 4.94
N THR A 8 10.51 -24.67 5.94
CA THR A 8 9.35 -24.84 6.80
C THR A 8 8.98 -23.50 7.42
N VAL A 9 8.01 -22.80 6.84
CA VAL A 9 7.26 -21.77 7.56
C VAL A 9 6.15 -22.47 8.35
N LEU A 10 6.55 -23.36 9.24
CA LEU A 10 5.66 -24.00 10.21
C LEU A 10 5.47 -23.03 11.37
N PHE A 11 4.60 -22.03 11.20
CA PHE A 11 3.85 -21.37 12.28
C PHE A 11 2.86 -20.39 11.63
N THR A 12 1.85 -20.92 10.93
CA THR A 12 0.72 -20.11 10.53
C THR A 12 -0.18 -19.92 11.75
N ILE A 13 0.07 -18.85 12.51
CA ILE A 13 -0.88 -18.37 13.53
C ILE A 13 -2.21 -18.14 12.82
N LYS A 14 -3.28 -18.80 13.26
CA LYS A 14 -4.62 -18.65 12.69
C LYS A 14 -5.12 -17.24 13.03
N PHE A 15 -4.96 -16.31 12.10
CA PHE A 15 -5.53 -14.97 12.22
C PHE A 15 -6.92 -14.94 11.60
N PHE A 16 -7.89 -14.51 12.38
CA PHE A 16 -9.23 -14.22 11.92
C PHE A 16 -9.29 -12.76 11.48
N VAL A 17 -9.67 -12.51 10.23
CA VAL A 17 -9.70 -11.14 9.66
C VAL A 17 -11.13 -10.80 9.29
N CYS A 18 -11.65 -9.72 9.89
CA CYS A 18 -12.91 -9.11 9.50
C CYS A 18 -12.63 -7.94 8.55
N MET A 19 -13.14 -8.02 7.32
CA MET A 19 -13.00 -6.98 6.30
C MET A 19 -14.36 -6.63 5.69
N THR A 20 -14.50 -5.38 5.23
CA THR A 20 -15.67 -4.96 4.46
C THR A 20 -15.66 -5.62 3.07
N THR A 21 -16.86 -5.83 2.53
CA THR A 21 -17.19 -6.77 1.43
C THR A 21 -16.37 -6.62 0.15
N CYS A 22 -15.76 -5.46 -0.12
CA CYS A 22 -15.04 -5.20 -1.37
C CYS A 22 -13.61 -5.77 -1.42
N ASP A 23 -12.94 -5.93 -0.28
CA ASP A 23 -11.55 -6.45 -0.23
C ASP A 23 -11.50 -7.98 -0.11
N ALA A 24 -12.62 -8.61 0.28
CA ALA A 24 -12.71 -10.05 0.52
C ALA A 24 -12.57 -10.90 -0.76
N ILE A 25 -12.87 -10.38 -1.95
CA ILE A 25 -12.86 -11.17 -3.19
C ILE A 25 -11.42 -11.41 -3.69
N ASN A 26 -10.54 -10.40 -3.62
CA ASN A 26 -9.17 -10.50 -4.14
C ASN A 26 -8.20 -11.27 -3.22
N MET A 27 -8.54 -11.47 -1.94
CA MET A 27 -7.64 -12.09 -0.94
C MET A 27 -8.02 -13.53 -0.54
N ARG A 28 -9.20 -14.05 -0.94
CA ARG A 28 -9.66 -15.42 -0.64
C ARG A 28 -8.65 -16.50 -1.05
N HIS A 29 -8.06 -16.38 -2.24
CA HIS A 29 -7.13 -17.40 -2.74
C HIS A 29 -5.84 -17.50 -1.89
N LEU A 30 -5.39 -16.40 -1.29
CA LEU A 30 -4.20 -16.37 -0.43
C LEU A 30 -4.51 -16.81 1.00
N SER A 31 -5.74 -16.58 1.49
CA SER A 31 -6.17 -16.97 2.83
C SER A 31 -6.60 -18.43 2.93
N GLU A 32 -6.94 -19.12 1.83
CA GLU A 32 -7.25 -20.56 1.85
C GLU A 32 -5.98 -21.44 2.02
N ARG A 33 -4.80 -20.87 1.77
CA ARG A 33 -3.50 -21.54 1.96
C ARG A 33 -3.01 -21.52 3.41
N SER A 34 -3.46 -20.55 4.20
CA SER A 34 -3.36 -20.58 5.66
C SER A 34 -4.73 -21.04 6.18
N LEU A 35 -4.83 -21.75 7.30
CA LEU A 35 -6.15 -22.18 7.81
C LEU A 35 -6.91 -21.00 8.48
N GLY A 36 -6.97 -19.82 7.84
CA GLY A 36 -7.58 -18.60 8.32
C GLY A 36 -9.01 -18.46 7.83
N ALA A 37 -9.96 -18.30 8.74
CA ALA A 37 -11.35 -17.99 8.40
C ALA A 37 -11.51 -16.46 8.19
N ILE A 38 -12.08 -16.07 7.05
CA ILE A 38 -12.52 -14.69 6.79
C ILE A 38 -13.98 -14.58 7.25
N VAL A 39 -14.26 -13.67 8.17
CA VAL A 39 -15.65 -13.30 8.51
C VAL A 39 -15.95 -11.92 7.98
N VAL A 40 -16.89 -11.87 7.05
CA VAL A 40 -17.40 -10.63 6.47
C VAL A 40 -18.64 -10.26 7.27
N SER A 41 -18.51 -9.44 8.30
CA SER A 41 -19.66 -8.95 9.07
C SER A 41 -19.85 -7.45 8.87
N LYS A 42 -21.10 -7.03 8.63
CA LYS A 42 -21.52 -5.61 8.66
C LYS A 42 -21.70 -5.11 10.11
N GLU A 43 -21.68 -6.02 11.07
CA GLU A 43 -21.90 -5.75 12.48
C GLU A 43 -20.68 -6.23 13.28
N VAL A 44 -20.22 -5.39 14.22
CA VAL A 44 -19.11 -5.70 15.12
C VAL A 44 -19.59 -6.76 16.10
N PHE A 45 -19.11 -7.99 15.96
CA PHE A 45 -19.50 -9.10 16.85
C PHE A 45 -18.81 -8.92 18.21
N SER A 46 -19.46 -8.19 19.11
CA SER A 46 -19.00 -7.93 20.48
C SER A 46 -19.28 -9.13 21.39
N SER A 47 -18.68 -10.29 21.10
CA SER A 47 -18.58 -11.36 22.10
C SER A 47 -17.37 -11.06 22.99
N SER A 48 -17.64 -10.81 24.28
CA SER A 48 -16.73 -10.31 25.32
C SER A 48 -15.48 -11.15 25.64
N SER A 49 -15.16 -12.16 24.83
CA SER A 49 -14.10 -13.15 25.08
C SER A 49 -12.94 -13.12 24.07
N TYR A 50 -12.93 -12.18 23.10
CA TYR A 50 -11.86 -12.08 22.09
C TYR A 50 -11.13 -10.73 22.14
N TYR A 51 -9.78 -10.76 22.02
CA TYR A 51 -8.96 -9.56 21.85
C TYR A 51 -8.88 -9.18 20.36
N TYR A 52 -9.31 -7.97 20.02
CA TYR A 52 -9.29 -7.45 18.65
C TYR A 52 -8.13 -6.47 18.43
N ILE A 53 -7.40 -6.64 17.33
CA ILE A 53 -6.39 -5.68 16.88
C ILE A 53 -6.95 -4.88 15.70
N ILE A 54 -7.21 -3.59 15.90
CA ILE A 54 -7.60 -2.69 14.82
C ILE A 54 -6.34 -2.27 14.06
N LYS A 55 -6.27 -2.63 12.79
CA LYS A 55 -5.21 -2.17 11.87
C LYS A 55 -5.83 -1.32 10.78
N GLU A 56 -5.26 -0.14 10.57
CA GLU A 56 -5.63 0.72 9.47
C GLU A 56 -4.63 0.64 8.32
N GLY A 57 -5.14 0.69 7.09
CA GLY A 57 -4.32 0.74 5.88
C GLY A 57 -3.49 2.03 5.76
N ARG A 58 -2.43 1.97 4.94
CA ARG A 58 -1.55 3.13 4.69
C ARG A 58 -2.30 4.24 3.92
N ARG A 59 -2.77 5.27 4.62
CA ARG A 59 -3.52 6.40 4.03
C ARG A 59 -2.73 7.23 2.99
N LYS A 60 -1.42 7.43 3.20
CA LYS A 60 -0.57 8.31 2.38
C LYS A 60 0.02 7.66 1.11
N ALA A 61 -0.28 6.38 0.85
CA ALA A 61 0.27 5.66 -0.30
C ALA A 61 -0.41 6.00 -1.65
N ARG A 62 -1.58 6.67 -1.60
CA ARG A 62 -2.39 7.02 -2.77
C ARG A 62 -1.63 7.96 -3.72
N GLU A 63 -1.85 7.81 -5.02
CA GLU A 63 -1.25 8.70 -6.01
C GLU A 63 -1.66 10.16 -5.84
N ALA A 64 -2.93 10.42 -5.50
CA ALA A 64 -3.43 11.76 -5.24
C ALA A 64 -2.64 12.49 -4.14
N VAL A 65 -2.23 11.77 -3.09
CA VAL A 65 -1.48 12.35 -1.95
C VAL A 65 -0.09 12.84 -2.38
N LYS A 66 0.50 12.28 -3.44
CA LYS A 66 1.80 12.72 -3.97
C LYS A 66 1.75 14.09 -4.62
N HIS A 67 0.56 14.56 -4.97
CA HIS A 67 0.34 15.87 -5.57
C HIS A 67 0.03 16.96 -4.53
N PHE A 68 -0.21 16.57 -3.27
CA PHE A 68 -0.45 17.51 -2.18
C PHE A 68 0.85 18.04 -1.57
N GLY A 69 0.75 19.20 -0.90
CA GLY A 69 1.87 19.86 -0.24
C GLY A 69 2.38 21.09 -1.02
N PRO A 70 3.62 21.54 -0.73
CA PRO A 70 4.20 22.72 -1.35
C PRO A 70 4.22 22.64 -2.89
N ALA A 71 4.10 23.79 -3.54
CA ALA A 71 4.04 23.86 -5.00
C ALA A 71 5.24 23.14 -5.67
N PRO A 72 5.03 22.47 -6.82
CA PRO A 72 6.08 21.77 -7.54
C PRO A 72 7.07 22.76 -8.17
N GLY A 73 8.05 23.19 -7.39
CA GLY A 73 8.91 24.32 -7.76
C GLY A 73 9.56 24.98 -6.55
N ALA A 74 8.89 24.88 -5.39
CA ALA A 74 9.41 25.37 -4.13
C ALA A 74 10.71 24.62 -3.73
N PRO A 75 11.66 25.30 -3.07
CA PRO A 75 12.87 24.66 -2.59
C PRO A 75 12.51 23.51 -1.65
N ARG A 76 13.22 22.37 -1.77
CA ARG A 76 12.99 21.15 -0.96
C ARG A 76 11.61 20.50 -1.15
N SER A 77 10.86 20.87 -2.19
CA SER A 77 9.56 20.24 -2.51
C SER A 77 9.73 18.95 -3.33
N HIS A 78 9.13 17.86 -2.83
CA HIS A 78 9.07 16.57 -3.53
C HIS A 78 7.72 16.27 -4.18
N THR A 79 6.85 17.27 -4.26
CA THR A 79 5.51 17.16 -4.86
C THR A 79 5.59 16.77 -6.35
N LYS A 80 4.79 15.78 -6.73
CA LYS A 80 4.67 15.31 -8.11
C LYS A 80 3.92 16.37 -8.94
N PRO A 81 4.49 16.86 -10.05
CA PRO A 81 3.78 17.79 -10.92
C PRO A 81 2.61 17.13 -11.65
N TYR A 82 1.62 17.92 -12.03
CA TYR A 82 0.49 17.49 -12.86
C TYR A 82 0.89 17.54 -14.33
N VAL A 83 1.32 16.39 -14.86
CA VAL A 83 1.80 16.28 -16.25
C VAL A 83 0.99 15.20 -16.96
N ARG A 84 0.58 15.48 -18.21
CA ARG A 84 -0.20 14.54 -19.02
C ARG A 84 0.53 13.22 -19.29
N SER A 85 1.83 13.28 -19.55
CA SER A 85 2.64 12.10 -19.85
C SER A 85 4.06 12.23 -19.30
N LYS A 86 4.75 11.10 -19.16
CA LYS A 86 6.16 11.08 -18.74
C LYS A 86 7.06 11.10 -19.98
N GLY A 87 8.06 11.99 -20.01
CA GLY A 87 9.03 12.02 -21.11
C GLY A 87 10.11 13.09 -20.96
N ARG A 88 11.12 13.07 -21.85
CA ARG A 88 12.21 14.08 -21.83
C ARG A 88 11.70 15.51 -22.08
N LYS A 89 10.61 15.64 -22.84
CA LYS A 89 9.99 16.92 -23.24
C LYS A 89 9.05 17.50 -22.19
N PHE A 90 8.56 16.70 -21.24
CA PHE A 90 7.57 17.15 -20.26
C PHE A 90 8.21 17.45 -18.90
N GLU A 91 8.32 18.73 -18.56
CA GLU A 91 8.72 19.26 -17.23
C GLU A 91 9.97 18.62 -16.58
N ARG A 92 11.00 18.29 -17.38
CA ARG A 92 12.27 17.69 -16.90
C ARG A 92 13.52 18.55 -17.08
N ALA A 93 13.41 19.73 -17.70
CA ALA A 93 14.56 20.56 -18.08
C ALA A 93 14.86 21.65 -17.02
N ARG A 94 14.38 22.87 -17.25
CA ARG A 94 14.60 24.02 -16.36
C ARG A 94 13.98 23.78 -14.98
N GLY A 95 14.65 24.20 -13.91
CA GLY A 95 14.16 24.07 -12.52
C GLY A 95 14.29 22.66 -11.93
N ARG A 96 14.60 21.63 -12.73
CA ARG A 96 14.77 20.24 -12.28
C ARG A 96 16.21 19.74 -12.31
N ARG A 97 17.07 20.36 -13.13
CA ARG A 97 18.49 19.99 -13.33
C ARG A 97 19.38 21.19 -13.05
N ARG A 98 20.60 20.94 -12.55
CA ARG A 98 21.61 21.98 -12.31
C ARG A 98 22.09 22.65 -13.59
N SER A 99 22.13 21.92 -14.70
CA SER A 99 22.62 22.42 -16.00
C SER A 99 21.66 23.39 -16.72
N CYS A 100 20.41 23.52 -16.27
CA CYS A 100 19.38 24.32 -16.94
C CYS A 100 18.83 25.40 -16.00
N GLY A 101 19.65 26.41 -15.72
CA GLY A 101 19.28 27.61 -14.95
C GLY A 101 19.41 27.44 -13.44
N TYR A 102 18.52 26.67 -12.82
CA TYR A 102 18.52 26.43 -11.39
C TYR A 102 17.90 25.07 -11.06
N LYS A 103 18.18 24.56 -9.86
CA LYS A 103 17.59 23.34 -9.33
C LYS A 103 16.84 23.67 -8.04
N LYS A 104 15.55 23.36 -8.02
CA LYS A 104 14.74 23.41 -6.81
C LYS A 104 15.12 22.34 -5.79
#